data_AF-A0A388P0P9-F1
#
_entry.id   AF-A0A388P0P9-F1
#
_cell.length_a   1.000
_cell.length_b   1.000
_cell.length_c   1.000
_cell.angle_alpha   90.00
_cell.angle_beta   90.00
_cell.angle_gamma   90.00
#
_symmetry.space_group_name_H-M   'P 1'
#
loop_
_entity.id
_entity.type
_entity.pdbx_description
1 polymer ?
#
loop_
_entity_poly.entity_id
_entity_poly.type
_entity_poly.pdbx_seq_one_letter_code
_entity_poly.pdbx_strand_id
1 'polypeptide(L)'
;MPIEHGAEKVHGISDAMVKDAPTLDDFITVQHADKFRNSNVLVVAHNAKFDYPMFAPYCAQATQLCTMNLGRKFYPAAPSYKLGVLAKICGVHKVPTHRALDDVETSFALLQHFATANSLSISELIELEQAVDLNAVMPFGKHKGTKIVDLPKDYAIWLINTLDEDDWVVRQLRNTPDLYI
;
A
#
# COMPACT_ATOMS: atom_id res chain seq x y z
N MET A 1 16.23 -16.66 -7.75
CA MET A 1 15.03 -17.31 -7.21
C MET A 1 14.01 -17.37 -8.34
N PRO A 2 13.42 -18.53 -8.64
CA PRO A 2 12.43 -18.64 -9.71
C PRO A 2 11.15 -17.86 -9.36
N ILE A 3 10.49 -17.31 -10.37
CA ILE A 3 9.18 -16.65 -10.19
C ILE A 3 8.15 -17.69 -9.77
N GLU A 4 7.39 -17.39 -8.72
CA GLU A 4 6.30 -18.27 -8.28
C GLU A 4 5.21 -18.36 -9.36
N HIS A 5 4.71 -19.57 -9.62
CA HIS A 5 3.67 -19.82 -10.63
C HIS A 5 2.40 -18.96 -10.44
N GLY A 6 2.05 -18.68 -9.18
CA GLY A 6 0.92 -17.80 -8.87
C GLY A 6 1.14 -16.36 -9.33
N ALA A 7 2.35 -15.82 -9.14
CA ALA A 7 2.73 -14.48 -9.59
C ALA A 7 2.79 -14.41 -11.11
N GLU A 8 3.41 -15.40 -11.76
CA GLU A 8 3.48 -15.48 -13.23
C GLU A 8 2.08 -15.48 -13.88
N LYS A 9 1.11 -16.20 -13.31
CA LYS A 9 -0.28 -16.17 -13.80
C LYS A 9 -0.95 -14.80 -13.70
N VAL A 10 -0.53 -13.95 -12.77
CA VAL A 10 -1.12 -12.62 -12.56
C VAL A 10 -0.52 -11.60 -13.53
N HIS A 11 0.81 -11.53 -13.62
CA HIS A 11 1.50 -10.47 -14.39
C HIS A 11 2.02 -10.94 -15.76
N GLY A 12 2.07 -12.25 -16.03
CA GLY A 12 2.50 -12.83 -17.30
C GLY A 12 3.99 -12.64 -17.61
N ILE A 13 4.86 -12.65 -16.58
CA ILE A 13 6.32 -12.48 -16.72
C ILE A 13 6.94 -13.79 -16.30
N SER A 14 7.59 -14.49 -17.22
CA SER A 14 8.25 -15.76 -16.92
C SER A 14 9.72 -15.56 -16.57
N ASP A 15 10.34 -16.54 -15.90
CA ASP A 15 11.78 -16.53 -15.64
C ASP A 15 12.60 -16.36 -16.94
N ALA A 16 12.11 -16.90 -18.06
CA ALA A 16 12.76 -16.77 -19.35
C ALA A 16 12.77 -15.32 -19.89
N MET A 17 11.73 -14.54 -19.60
CA MET A 17 11.65 -13.14 -20.05
C MET A 17 12.65 -12.22 -19.34
N VAL A 18 13.04 -12.57 -18.11
CA VAL A 18 13.91 -11.75 -17.26
C VAL A 18 15.29 -12.37 -17.03
N LYS A 19 15.60 -13.48 -17.71
CA LYS A 19 16.86 -14.21 -17.54
C LYS A 19 18.11 -13.33 -17.68
N ASP A 20 18.10 -12.43 -18.67
CA ASP A 20 19.21 -11.53 -18.98
C ASP A 20 18.91 -10.08 -18.54
N ALA A 21 17.81 -9.86 -17.79
CA ALA A 21 17.47 -8.56 -17.24
C ALA A 21 18.37 -8.22 -16.04
N PRO A 22 18.63 -6.93 -15.77
CA PRO A 22 19.41 -6.53 -14.60
C PRO A 22 18.69 -6.93 -13.31
N THR A 23 19.48 -7.20 -12.27
CA THR A 23 18.92 -7.26 -10.91
C THR A 23 18.44 -5.87 -10.48
N LEU A 24 17.63 -5.81 -9.42
CA LEU A 24 17.22 -4.52 -8.86
C LEU A 24 18.44 -3.69 -8.41
N ASP A 25 19.46 -4.35 -7.85
CA ASP A 25 20.71 -3.72 -7.43
C ASP A 25 21.48 -3.14 -8.63
N ASP A 26 21.66 -3.94 -9.70
CA ASP A 26 22.29 -3.45 -10.95
C ASP A 26 21.51 -2.29 -11.56
N PHE A 27 20.18 -2.39 -11.58
CA PHE A 27 19.32 -1.37 -12.15
C PHE A 27 19.45 -0.05 -11.38
N ILE A 28 19.41 -0.07 -10.05
CA ILE A 28 19.46 1.15 -9.24
C ILE A 28 20.88 1.70 -9.14
N THR A 29 21.86 0.87 -8.80
CA THR A 29 23.22 1.33 -8.48
C THR A 29 24.05 1.56 -9.73
N VAL A 30 23.97 0.69 -10.73
CA VAL A 30 24.79 0.77 -11.95
C VAL A 30 24.09 1.59 -13.03
N GLN A 31 22.86 1.23 -13.40
CA GLN A 31 22.17 1.88 -14.53
C GLN A 31 21.61 3.26 -14.16
N HIS A 32 21.22 3.45 -12.91
CA HIS A 32 20.69 4.71 -12.38
C HIS A 32 21.64 5.43 -11.41
N ALA A 33 22.92 5.05 -11.41
CA ALA A 33 24.01 5.71 -10.69
C ALA A 33 23.73 5.95 -9.19
N ASP A 34 23.01 5.03 -8.56
CA ASP A 34 22.67 5.06 -7.13
C ASP A 34 22.03 6.40 -6.70
N LYS A 35 21.19 6.98 -7.57
CA LYS A 35 20.63 8.34 -7.45
C LYS A 35 19.92 8.62 -6.12
N PHE A 36 19.43 7.58 -5.43
CA PHE A 36 18.64 7.72 -4.21
C PHE A 36 19.46 7.57 -2.93
N ARG A 37 20.72 7.12 -3.00
CA ARG A 37 21.56 6.77 -1.85
C ARG A 37 21.65 7.86 -0.79
N ASN A 38 21.69 9.13 -1.21
CA ASN A 38 21.84 10.30 -0.36
C ASN A 38 20.58 11.19 -0.34
N SER A 39 19.45 10.66 -0.80
CA SER A 39 18.20 11.40 -0.96
C SER A 39 17.17 10.98 0.07
N ASN A 40 16.35 11.95 0.48
CA ASN A 40 15.10 11.69 1.19
C ASN A 40 14.01 11.46 0.15
N VAL A 41 13.46 10.25 0.10
CA VAL A 41 12.54 9.81 -0.95
C VAL A 41 11.16 9.52 -0.37
N LEU A 42 10.12 10.06 -1.00
CA LEU A 42 8.74 9.65 -0.75
C LEU A 42 8.39 8.48 -1.68
N VAL A 43 8.17 7.30 -1.11
CA VAL A 43 7.74 6.09 -1.80
C VAL A 43 6.22 6.04 -1.78
N VAL A 44 5.60 6.28 -2.94
CA VAL A 44 4.15 6.15 -3.11
C VAL A 44 3.85 4.83 -3.80
N ALA A 45 2.99 4.01 -3.18
CA ALA A 45 2.56 2.73 -3.76
C ALA A 45 1.13 2.36 -3.32
N HIS A 46 0.54 1.41 -4.04
CA HIS A 46 -0.74 0.82 -3.67
C HIS A 46 -0.49 -0.51 -2.95
N ASN A 47 -0.70 -0.54 -1.63
CA ASN A 47 -0.18 -1.57 -0.72
C ASN A 47 1.34 -1.45 -0.46
N ALA A 48 1.80 -0.24 -0.12
CA ALA A 48 3.21 0.10 0.04
C ALA A 48 4.02 -0.82 0.97
N LYS A 49 3.39 -1.50 1.94
CA LYS A 49 4.08 -2.47 2.81
C LYS A 49 4.80 -3.58 2.04
N PHE A 50 4.34 -3.89 0.82
CA PHE A 50 4.94 -4.91 -0.02
C PHE A 50 6.19 -4.40 -0.75
N ASP A 51 6.10 -3.24 -1.40
CA ASP A 51 7.17 -2.70 -2.24
C ASP A 51 8.24 -1.93 -1.45
N TYR A 52 7.84 -1.30 -0.34
CA TYR A 52 8.69 -0.42 0.45
C TYR A 52 9.98 -1.10 0.95
N PRO A 53 9.97 -2.34 1.52
CA PRO A 53 11.20 -3.00 1.96
C PRO A 53 12.19 -3.30 0.84
N MET A 54 11.71 -3.46 -0.40
CA MET A 54 12.58 -3.67 -1.56
C MET A 54 13.30 -2.39 -1.97
N PHE A 55 12.67 -1.22 -1.81
CA PHE A 55 13.20 0.06 -2.29
C PHE A 55 13.94 0.87 -1.21
N ALA A 56 13.50 0.78 0.05
CA ALA A 56 14.08 1.54 1.16
C ALA A 56 15.61 1.38 1.34
N PRO A 57 16.23 0.20 1.11
CA PRO A 57 17.69 0.04 1.23
C PRO A 57 18.52 0.92 0.29
N TYR A 58 17.91 1.42 -0.79
CA TYR A 58 18.59 2.28 -1.78
C TYR A 58 18.45 3.78 -1.48
N CYS A 59 17.83 4.15 -0.36
CA CYS A 59 17.58 5.54 0.02
C CYS A 59 18.33 5.92 1.30
N ALA A 60 18.70 7.20 1.47
CA ALA A 60 19.19 7.69 2.77
C ALA A 60 18.06 7.69 3.81
N GLN A 61 16.90 8.17 3.39
CA GLN A 61 15.67 8.12 4.16
C GLN A 61 14.51 7.86 3.20
N ALA A 62 13.65 6.91 3.54
CA ALA A 62 12.43 6.65 2.80
C ALA A 62 11.22 6.94 3.69
N THR A 63 10.24 7.65 3.14
CA THR A 63 8.92 7.85 3.74
C THR A 63 7.91 7.12 2.88
N GLN A 64 7.00 6.36 3.47
CA GLN A 64 5.95 5.66 2.72
C GLN A 64 4.65 6.46 2.67
N LEU A 65 3.94 6.36 1.54
CA LEU A 65 2.56 6.80 1.39
C LEU A 65 1.76 5.75 0.62
N CYS A 66 0.77 5.15 1.30
CA CYS A 66 0.01 4.03 0.76
C CYS A 66 -1.38 4.46 0.27
N THR A 67 -1.62 4.43 -1.05
CA THR A 67 -2.92 4.81 -1.63
C THR A 67 -4.05 3.85 -1.24
N MET A 68 -3.73 2.59 -0.94
CA MET A 68 -4.71 1.63 -0.42
C MET A 68 -5.20 2.04 0.98
N ASN A 69 -4.31 2.51 1.85
CA ASN A 69 -4.65 2.94 3.21
C ASN A 69 -5.38 4.28 3.21
N LEU A 70 -4.99 5.21 2.32
CA LEU A 70 -5.79 6.41 2.06
C LEU A 70 -7.20 6.03 1.57
N GLY A 71 -7.31 5.04 0.68
CA GLY A 71 -8.60 4.50 0.25
C GLY A 71 -9.46 4.00 1.41
N ARG A 72 -8.88 3.30 2.39
CA ARG A 72 -9.57 2.84 3.62
C ARG A 72 -10.13 4.00 4.44
N LYS A 73 -9.43 5.14 4.46
CA LYS A 73 -9.84 6.35 5.20
C LYS A 73 -10.90 7.15 4.45
N PHE A 74 -10.69 7.41 3.16
CA PHE A 74 -11.62 8.23 2.36
C PHE A 74 -12.87 7.47 1.90
N TYR A 75 -12.77 6.15 1.71
CA TYR A 75 -13.85 5.31 1.20
C TYR A 75 -14.07 4.06 2.07
N PRO A 76 -14.39 4.22 3.38
CA PRO A 76 -14.48 3.10 4.33
C PRO A 76 -15.54 2.06 3.97
N ALA A 77 -16.54 2.44 3.17
CA ALA A 77 -17.60 1.56 2.68
C ALA A 77 -17.26 0.84 1.35
N ALA A 78 -16.04 1.00 0.82
CA ALA A 78 -15.66 0.39 -0.45
C ALA A 78 -15.77 -1.15 -0.41
N PRO A 79 -16.24 -1.80 -1.49
CA PRO A 79 -16.38 -3.25 -1.53
C PRO A 79 -15.02 -3.97 -1.52
N SER A 80 -13.95 -3.31 -1.96
CA SER A 80 -12.58 -3.73 -1.70
C SER A 80 -11.65 -2.54 -1.92
N TYR A 81 -10.42 -2.65 -1.45
CA TYR A 81 -9.41 -1.62 -1.62
C TYR A 81 -8.38 -1.94 -2.70
N LYS A 82 -8.68 -2.89 -3.59
CA LYS A 82 -7.82 -3.17 -4.75
C LYS A 82 -7.72 -1.95 -5.66
N LEU A 83 -6.56 -1.76 -6.30
CA LEU A 83 -6.26 -0.60 -7.14
C LEU A 83 -7.37 -0.29 -8.16
N GLY A 84 -7.79 -1.29 -8.94
CA GLY A 84 -8.84 -1.14 -9.94
C GLY A 84 -10.22 -0.80 -9.38
N VAL A 85 -10.54 -1.24 -8.15
CA VAL A 85 -11.82 -0.90 -7.50
C VAL A 85 -11.82 0.56 -7.06
N LEU A 86 -10.74 1.03 -6.42
CA LEU A 86 -10.62 2.44 -6.04
C LEU A 86 -10.56 3.34 -7.27
N ALA A 87 -9.83 2.95 -8.32
CA ALA A 87 -9.77 3.68 -9.58
C ALA A 87 -11.19 3.87 -10.16
N LYS A 88 -12.00 2.80 -10.20
CA LYS A 88 -13.39 2.87 -10.64
C LYS A 88 -14.25 3.79 -9.77
N ILE A 89 -14.14 3.70 -8.44
CA ILE A 89 -14.90 4.55 -7.51
C ILE A 89 -14.54 6.03 -7.71
N CYS A 90 -13.27 6.32 -7.92
CA CYS A 90 -12.76 7.69 -8.07
C CYS A 90 -12.90 8.23 -9.50
N GLY A 91 -13.40 7.45 -10.46
CA GLY A 91 -13.49 7.86 -11.86
C GLY A 91 -12.12 7.97 -12.57
N VAL A 92 -11.09 7.30 -12.06
CA VAL A 92 -9.78 7.21 -12.73
C VAL A 92 -9.90 6.28 -13.94
N HIS A 93 -9.68 6.82 -15.14
CA HIS A 93 -9.86 6.11 -16.41
C HIS A 93 -8.76 5.10 -16.73
N LYS A 94 -7.62 5.19 -16.06
CA LYS A 94 -6.52 4.26 -16.29
C LYS A 94 -6.84 2.91 -15.64
N VAL A 95 -6.81 1.85 -16.44
CA VAL A 95 -7.17 0.50 -15.99
C VAL A 95 -5.89 -0.23 -15.62
N PRO A 96 -5.72 -0.69 -14.37
CA PRO A 96 -4.58 -1.49 -13.98
C PRO A 96 -4.64 -2.85 -14.70
N THR A 97 -3.54 -3.20 -15.37
CA THR A 97 -3.42 -4.42 -16.18
C THR A 97 -2.47 -5.44 -15.55
N HIS A 98 -2.02 -5.20 -14.31
CA HIS A 98 -0.91 -5.91 -13.68
C HIS A 98 0.42 -5.74 -14.41
N ARG A 99 0.54 -4.66 -15.19
CA ARG A 99 1.80 -4.16 -15.72
C ARG A 99 2.27 -3.00 -14.85
N ALA A 100 3.56 -3.02 -14.52
CA ALA A 100 4.14 -2.04 -13.59
C ALA A 100 3.83 -0.59 -13.97
N LEU A 101 3.97 -0.22 -15.25
CA LEU A 101 3.72 1.16 -15.69
C LEU A 101 2.24 1.56 -15.51
N ASP A 102 1.30 0.72 -15.95
CA ASP A 102 -0.13 1.00 -15.82
C ASP A 102 -0.56 1.10 -14.34
N ASP A 103 -0.02 0.23 -13.49
CA ASP A 103 -0.33 0.21 -12.06
C ASP A 103 0.26 1.44 -11.33
N VAL A 104 1.47 1.87 -11.70
CA VAL A 104 2.09 3.10 -11.18
C VAL A 104 1.30 4.33 -11.58
N GLU A 105 0.92 4.45 -12.86
CA GLU A 105 0.18 5.61 -13.33
C GLU A 105 -1.25 5.66 -12.75
N THR A 106 -1.89 4.51 -12.56
CA THR A 106 -3.19 4.42 -11.87
C THR A 106 -3.06 4.81 -10.40
N SER A 107 -2.01 4.35 -9.71
CA SER A 107 -1.74 4.70 -8.31
C SER A 107 -1.45 6.20 -8.14
N PHE A 108 -0.71 6.80 -9.08
CA PHE A 108 -0.44 8.22 -9.09
C PHE A 108 -1.72 9.04 -9.34
N ALA A 109 -2.55 8.63 -10.31
CA ALA A 109 -3.83 9.28 -10.55
C ALA A 109 -4.77 9.22 -9.33
N LEU A 110 -4.77 8.10 -8.59
CA LEU A 110 -5.49 8.01 -7.32
C LEU A 110 -4.96 8.97 -6.26
N LEU A 111 -3.64 9.08 -6.11
CA LEU A 111 -3.04 10.05 -5.20
C LEU A 111 -3.48 11.48 -5.54
N GLN A 112 -3.41 11.85 -6.82
CA GLN A 112 -3.85 13.17 -7.31
C GLN A 112 -5.33 13.41 -7.02
N HIS A 113 -6.17 12.40 -7.23
CA HIS A 113 -7.59 12.45 -6.90
C HIS A 113 -7.81 12.68 -5.41
N PHE A 114 -7.14 11.92 -4.53
CA PHE A 114 -7.28 12.10 -3.08
C PHE A 114 -6.83 13.49 -2.63
N ALA A 115 -5.70 14.00 -3.14
CA ALA A 115 -5.21 15.34 -2.85
C ALA A 115 -6.23 16.41 -3.30
N THR A 116 -6.69 16.33 -4.55
CA THR A 116 -7.56 17.35 -5.16
C THR A 116 -8.96 17.34 -4.55
N ALA A 117 -9.58 16.16 -4.41
CA ALA A 117 -10.95 16.02 -3.91
C ALA A 117 -11.09 16.45 -2.45
N ASN A 118 -10.01 16.40 -1.67
CA ASN A 118 -10.01 16.77 -0.26
C ASN A 118 -9.25 18.09 0.01
N SER A 119 -8.71 18.75 -1.03
CA SER A 119 -7.87 19.96 -0.89
C SER A 119 -6.69 19.79 0.08
N LEU A 120 -6.02 18.64 0.01
CA LEU A 120 -4.91 18.28 0.89
C LEU A 120 -3.57 18.32 0.14
N SER A 121 -2.54 18.82 0.81
CA SER A 121 -1.15 18.69 0.40
C SER A 121 -0.63 17.27 0.59
N ILE A 122 0.53 16.97 0.00
CA ILE A 122 1.20 15.68 0.18
C ILE A 122 1.57 15.43 1.64
N SER A 123 2.03 16.45 2.37
CA SER A 123 2.37 16.32 3.79
C SER A 123 1.14 15.96 4.62
N GLU A 124 0.01 16.62 4.38
CA GLU A 124 -1.25 16.31 5.08
C GLU A 124 -1.76 14.90 4.74
N LEU A 125 -1.56 14.43 3.51
CA LEU A 125 -1.89 13.04 3.14
C LEU A 125 -1.00 12.01 3.87
N ILE A 126 0.28 12.31 4.09
CA ILE A 126 1.19 11.46 4.87
C ILE A 126 0.72 11.40 6.32
N GLU A 127 0.47 12.55 6.94
CA GLU A 127 -0.04 12.64 8.31
C GLU A 127 -1.37 11.88 8.46
N LEU A 128 -2.28 12.07 7.50
CA LEU A 128 -3.57 11.39 7.48
C LEU A 128 -3.43 9.86 7.36
N GLU A 129 -2.54 9.35 6.50
CA GLU A 129 -2.32 7.90 6.32
C GLU A 129 -1.78 7.26 7.60
N GLN A 130 -0.89 7.96 8.31
CA GLN A 130 -0.24 7.47 9.52
C GLN A 130 -1.11 7.59 10.77
N ALA A 131 -2.06 8.52 10.78
CA ALA A 131 -2.94 8.75 11.91
C ALA A 131 -3.79 7.52 12.28
N VAL A 132 -4.00 7.33 13.57
CA VAL A 132 -5.02 6.41 14.09
C VAL A 132 -6.39 7.01 13.79
N ASP A 133 -7.29 6.18 13.29
CA ASP A 133 -8.67 6.54 12.99
C ASP A 133 -9.59 5.70 13.88
N LEU A 134 -10.18 6.33 14.90
CA LEU A 134 -11.13 5.68 15.80
C LEU A 134 -12.44 5.26 15.12
N ASN A 135 -12.70 5.77 13.91
CA ASN A 135 -13.80 5.36 13.06
C ASN A 135 -13.37 4.38 11.97
N ALA A 136 -12.11 3.91 12.00
CA ALA A 136 -11.62 2.91 11.07
C ALA A 136 -12.54 1.69 11.05
N VAL A 137 -12.85 1.22 9.85
CA VAL A 137 -13.71 0.07 9.62
C VAL A 137 -12.88 -1.11 9.14
N MET A 138 -13.21 -2.31 9.63
CA MET A 138 -12.55 -3.55 9.24
C MET A 138 -12.70 -3.76 7.72
N PRO A 139 -11.58 -3.79 6.96
CA PRO A 139 -11.65 -3.72 5.50
C PRO A 139 -11.92 -5.06 4.82
N PHE A 140 -11.84 -6.18 5.55
CA PHE A 140 -11.98 -7.53 5.02
C PHE A 140 -12.42 -8.54 6.10
N GLY A 141 -12.62 -9.80 5.70
CA GLY A 141 -12.85 -10.91 6.60
C GLY A 141 -14.25 -10.97 7.21
N LYS A 142 -14.41 -11.81 8.24
CA LYS A 142 -15.69 -12.11 8.90
C LYS A 142 -16.40 -10.87 9.44
N HIS A 143 -15.64 -9.90 9.94
CA HIS A 143 -16.16 -8.68 10.56
C HIS A 143 -16.06 -7.45 9.64
N LYS A 144 -15.96 -7.65 8.32
CA LYS A 144 -15.88 -6.55 7.37
C LYS A 144 -17.05 -5.58 7.54
N GLY A 145 -16.76 -4.28 7.59
CA GLY A 145 -17.78 -3.24 7.78
C GLY A 145 -18.03 -2.87 9.24
N THR A 146 -17.53 -3.64 10.21
CA THR A 146 -17.56 -3.29 11.63
C THR A 146 -16.43 -2.31 11.97
N LYS A 147 -16.66 -1.34 12.87
CA LYS A 147 -15.57 -0.48 13.35
C LYS A 147 -14.51 -1.34 14.04
N ILE A 148 -13.24 -1.00 13.85
CA ILE A 148 -12.12 -1.73 14.44
C ILE A 148 -12.20 -1.74 15.97
N VAL A 149 -12.64 -0.64 16.57
CA VAL A 149 -12.82 -0.50 18.02
C VAL A 149 -13.95 -1.37 18.58
N ASP A 150 -14.88 -1.82 17.73
CA ASP A 150 -16.03 -2.65 18.11
C ASP A 150 -15.77 -4.15 17.83
N LEU A 151 -14.55 -4.54 17.46
CA LEU A 151 -14.23 -5.93 17.16
C LEU A 151 -14.21 -6.79 18.42
N PRO A 152 -14.71 -8.05 18.35
CA PRO A 152 -14.58 -9.00 19.45
C PRO A 152 -13.13 -9.18 19.91
N LYS A 153 -12.92 -9.28 21.23
CA LYS A 153 -11.58 -9.30 21.83
C LYS A 153 -10.70 -10.44 21.33
N ASP A 154 -11.27 -11.64 21.26
CA ASP A 154 -10.61 -12.82 20.71
C ASP A 154 -10.21 -12.64 19.25
N TYR A 155 -11.07 -12.03 18.44
CA TYR A 155 -10.79 -11.76 17.03
C TYR A 155 -9.70 -10.70 16.83
N ALA A 156 -9.70 -9.63 17.63
CA ALA A 156 -8.66 -8.61 17.61
C ALA A 156 -7.29 -9.18 18.00
N ILE A 157 -7.22 -10.00 19.05
CA ILE A 157 -5.99 -10.71 19.45
C ILE A 157 -5.51 -11.65 18.34
N TRP A 158 -6.44 -12.39 17.72
CA TRP A 158 -6.10 -13.25 16.59
C TRP A 158 -5.52 -12.45 15.40
N LEU A 159 -6.11 -11.30 15.05
CA LEU A 159 -5.60 -10.42 13.99
C LEU A 159 -4.17 -9.94 14.29
N ILE A 160 -3.91 -9.48 15.52
CA ILE A 160 -2.59 -8.98 15.95
C ILE A 160 -1.52 -10.06 15.84
N ASN A 161 -1.87 -11.33 16.10
CA ASN A 161 -0.94 -12.46 16.05
C ASN A 161 -0.82 -13.10 14.65
N THR A 162 -1.73 -12.79 13.73
CA THR A 162 -1.80 -13.43 12.40
C THR A 162 -1.28 -12.52 11.29
N LEU A 163 -1.52 -11.21 11.40
CA LEU A 163 -1.12 -10.23 10.40
C LEU A 163 0.27 -9.67 10.70
N ASP A 164 0.93 -9.13 9.67
CA ASP A 164 2.17 -8.38 9.83
C ASP A 164 1.99 -7.24 10.83
N GLU A 165 3.02 -6.92 11.60
CA GLU A 165 2.98 -5.83 12.58
C GLU A 165 2.73 -4.45 11.94
N ASP A 166 3.18 -4.26 10.71
CA ASP A 166 2.98 -3.05 9.92
C ASP A 166 1.63 -3.02 9.17
N ASP A 167 0.83 -4.10 9.26
CA ASP A 167 -0.49 -4.11 8.66
C ASP A 167 -1.34 -2.98 9.24
N TRP A 168 -2.04 -2.27 8.36
CA TRP A 168 -2.85 -1.13 8.74
C TRP A 168 -3.86 -1.49 9.85
N VAL A 169 -4.49 -2.67 9.80
CA VAL A 169 -5.45 -3.09 10.84
C VAL A 169 -4.76 -3.26 12.18
N VAL A 170 -3.56 -3.85 12.20
CA VAL A 170 -2.75 -4.02 13.42
C VAL A 170 -2.33 -2.67 13.99
N ARG A 171 -1.91 -1.73 13.13
CA ARG A 171 -1.61 -0.35 13.55
C ARG A 171 -2.81 0.37 14.17
N GLN A 172 -4.01 0.19 13.62
CA GLN A 172 -5.23 0.75 14.23
C GLN A 172 -5.51 0.10 15.60
N LEU A 173 -5.45 -1.23 15.69
CA LEU A 173 -5.72 -1.97 16.92
C LEU A 173 -4.74 -1.63 18.05
N ARG A 174 -3.42 -1.62 17.77
CA ARG A 174 -2.38 -1.38 18.79
C ARG A 174 -2.40 0.04 19.35
N ASN A 175 -2.83 1.01 18.54
CA ASN A 175 -2.83 2.41 18.92
C ASN A 175 -4.22 2.92 19.36
N THR A 176 -5.21 2.02 19.48
CA THR A 176 -6.49 2.35 20.10
C THR A 176 -6.36 2.14 21.62
N PRO A 177 -6.60 3.17 22.45
CA PRO A 177 -6.48 3.06 23.91
C PRO A 177 -7.39 1.96 24.50
N ASP A 178 -6.86 1.26 25.51
CA ASP A 178 -7.62 0.44 26.49
C ASP A 178 -8.41 -0.79 25.99
N LEU A 179 -8.28 -1.20 24.73
CA LEU A 179 -9.08 -2.32 24.21
C LEU A 179 -8.44 -3.71 24.39
N TYR A 180 -7.11 -3.83 24.33
CA TYR A 180 -6.44 -5.14 24.20
C TYR A 180 -5.13 -5.33 24.99
N ILE A 181 -4.81 -4.43 25.93
CA ILE A 181 -3.73 -4.61 26.93
C ILE A 181 -4.30 -5.31 28.18
#